data_AF-A0A6I6UKK5-F1
#
_entry.id   AF-A0A6I6UKK5-F1
#
_cell.length_a   1.000
_cell.length_b   1.000
_cell.length_c   1.000
_cell.angle_alpha   90.00
_cell.angle_beta   90.00
_cell.angle_gamma   90.00
#
_symmetry.space_group_name_H-M   'P 1'
#
loop_
_entity.id
_entity.type
_entity.pdbx_description
1 polymer ?
#
loop_
_entity_poly.entity_id
_entity_poly.type
_entity_poly.pdbx_seq_one_letter_code
_entity_poly.pdbx_strand_id
1 'polypeptide(L)'
;MSIIKIFDREMYWKSRTFLSGIEVDTGINYDWSVEMNVNERQIPLTLLKLSAILGRLPEDYSKVPLIKENLAKIKAGYNGEKAIDYQLGYLPHKDYYIFYDIRLEVNGRYFQIDTLILTNYFILILEVKNVAGSVNFDTVFNQFVQTKNGVEYAYPDPILQLNRQETQLNEWLKKNSFPPIPIHGLVVISNPQTVISANNAALNKKVIHAASLPIKITQFQNHFQNSMMTDKELRKIIRLIKKNDTPLNLPILQTYKINEDNILPGVRCEKCDHLPVVRDYGYWNCPKCNRKSKSGHIEALKDYYLIFGNTITSRKLRDFLIISSPSLATRLISQSFPYAKPIGNNKGRIYTLHFDEIDSPKT
;
A
#
# COMPACT_ATOMS: atom_id res chain seq x y z
N MET A 1 2.18 43.69 -15.81
CA MET A 1 1.55 42.36 -15.97
C MET A 1 2.20 41.42 -14.97
N SER A 2 1.60 41.41 -13.78
CA SER A 2 2.01 40.63 -12.60
C SER A 2 0.77 39.85 -12.17
N ILE A 3 0.86 38.53 -12.08
CA ILE A 3 -0.13 37.65 -11.45
C ILE A 3 0.70 36.61 -10.69
N ILE A 4 1.06 36.90 -9.43
CA ILE A 4 0.38 36.48 -8.19
C ILE A 4 0.54 34.98 -7.94
N LYS A 5 1.57 34.68 -7.13
CA LYS A 5 1.69 33.50 -6.26
C LYS A 5 0.67 33.64 -5.13
N ILE A 6 -0.14 32.61 -4.87
CA ILE A 6 -0.85 32.44 -3.60
C ILE A 6 -0.65 31.01 -3.11
N PHE A 7 0.28 30.91 -2.15
CA PHE A 7 0.33 30.05 -0.96
C PHE A 7 -0.23 28.62 -1.00
N ASP A 8 0.72 27.68 -1.16
CA ASP A 8 0.81 26.46 -0.34
C ASP A 8 0.68 26.81 1.15
N ARG A 9 -0.23 26.13 1.87
CA ARG A 9 -0.14 25.99 3.33
C ARG A 9 0.31 24.57 3.65
N GLU A 10 1.59 24.53 3.96
CA GLU A 10 2.35 23.51 4.67
C GLU A 10 1.55 22.79 5.77
N MET A 11 1.49 21.47 5.69
CA MET A 11 1.24 20.59 6.83
C MET A 11 2.53 19.80 7.12
N TYR A 12 3.51 20.49 7.69
CA TYR A 12 4.77 19.90 8.15
C TYR A 12 4.54 19.03 9.39
N TRP A 13 4.59 17.71 9.24
CA TRP A 13 4.80 16.81 10.38
C TRP A 13 6.31 16.56 10.53
N LYS A 14 6.93 17.23 11.52
CA LYS A 14 8.32 16.99 11.91
C LYS A 14 8.41 15.77 12.83
N SER A 15 9.16 14.77 12.38
CA SER A 15 9.71 13.68 13.20
C SER A 15 10.64 14.21 14.30
N ARG A 16 10.50 13.66 15.52
CA ARG A 16 11.21 14.03 16.75
C ARG A 16 12.74 14.05 16.63
N THR A 17 13.36 15.14 17.10
CA THR A 17 14.74 15.15 17.61
C THR A 17 14.69 15.04 19.14
N PHE A 18 15.33 14.01 19.69
CA PHE A 18 15.61 13.88 21.12
C PHE A 18 16.67 14.90 21.54
N LEU A 19 16.34 15.77 22.50
CA LEU A 19 17.30 16.43 23.37
C LEU A 19 16.75 16.41 24.81
N SER A 20 17.70 16.24 25.73
CA SER A 20 17.61 15.92 27.14
C SER A 20 16.80 16.86 28.03
N GLY A 21 16.10 16.27 29.01
CA GLY A 21 16.04 16.71 30.41
C GLY A 21 15.34 18.04 30.74
N ILE A 22 14.15 17.95 31.31
CA ILE A 22 13.66 18.61 32.55
C ILE A 22 12.18 18.21 32.66
N GLU A 23 11.84 17.38 33.65
CA GLU A 23 10.46 17.11 34.04
C GLU A 23 9.89 18.35 34.69
N VAL A 24 8.78 18.85 34.15
CA VAL A 24 7.88 19.77 34.84
C VAL A 24 6.56 19.05 34.94
N ASP A 25 6.21 18.68 36.17
CA ASP A 25 5.03 17.92 36.54
C ASP A 25 3.78 18.81 36.41
N THR A 26 3.24 18.89 35.19
CA THR A 26 1.88 19.40 34.97
C THR A 26 0.96 18.19 34.89
N GLY A 27 0.17 17.97 35.94
CA GLY A 27 -0.79 16.86 36.09
C GLY A 27 -1.91 16.84 35.05
N ILE A 28 -1.55 16.67 33.78
CA ILE A 28 -2.43 16.38 32.65
C ILE A 28 -1.89 15.08 32.08
N ASN A 29 -2.51 13.97 32.50
CA ASN A 29 -2.26 12.67 31.94
C ASN A 29 -2.82 12.67 30.50
N TYR A 30 -1.99 13.03 29.53
CA TYR A 30 -2.31 12.79 28.12
C TYR A 30 -2.26 11.27 27.92
N ASP A 31 -3.44 10.65 27.87
CA ASP A 31 -3.60 9.28 27.39
C ASP A 31 -3.22 9.26 25.90
N TRP A 32 -1.97 8.89 25.61
CA TRP A 32 -1.43 8.80 24.25
C TRP A 32 -1.91 7.55 23.49
N SER A 33 -2.99 6.88 23.93
CA SER A 33 -3.58 5.72 23.27
C SER A 33 -4.83 6.04 22.44
N VAL A 34 -4.86 7.20 21.77
CA VAL A 34 -5.85 7.40 20.69
C VAL A 34 -5.47 6.49 19.53
N GLU A 35 -5.96 5.25 19.55
CA GLU A 35 -5.95 4.35 18.39
C GLU A 35 -6.52 5.16 17.21
N MET A 36 -5.70 5.42 16.19
CA MET A 36 -6.21 6.06 14.98
C MET A 36 -7.28 5.14 14.38
N ASN A 37 -8.50 5.65 14.33
CA ASN A 37 -9.66 4.95 13.79
C ASN A 37 -9.57 4.77 12.25
N VAL A 38 -8.60 5.40 11.60
CA VAL A 38 -8.32 5.23 10.17
C VAL A 38 -6.84 4.94 10.02
N ASN A 39 -6.48 3.79 9.45
CA ASN A 39 -5.10 3.53 9.05
C ASN A 39 -4.79 4.29 7.75
N GLU A 40 -3.55 4.71 7.53
CA GLU A 40 -3.19 5.34 6.24
C GLU A 40 -3.08 4.30 5.12
N ARG A 41 -3.63 4.61 3.94
CA ARG A 41 -3.55 3.73 2.77
C ARG A 41 -2.12 3.64 2.26
N GLN A 42 -1.49 2.49 2.49
CA GLN A 42 -0.14 2.19 2.04
C GLN A 42 -0.09 1.95 0.53
N ILE A 43 1.07 2.19 -0.07
CA ILE A 43 1.33 1.85 -1.47
C ILE A 43 1.45 0.31 -1.55
N PRO A 44 0.78 -0.35 -2.51
CA PRO A 44 0.87 -1.79 -2.63
C PRO A 44 2.33 -2.24 -2.81
N LEU A 45 2.77 -3.21 -2.01
CA LEU A 45 4.15 -3.73 -2.05
C LEU A 45 4.57 -4.15 -3.47
N THR A 46 3.64 -4.72 -4.23
CA THR A 46 3.89 -5.10 -5.63
C THR A 46 4.25 -3.87 -6.49
N LEU A 47 3.59 -2.73 -6.30
CA LEU A 47 3.88 -1.48 -7.03
C LEU A 47 5.32 -1.00 -6.76
N LEU A 48 5.73 -1.04 -5.49
CA LEU A 48 7.10 -0.69 -5.08
C LEU A 48 8.13 -1.63 -5.71
N LYS A 49 7.88 -2.94 -5.65
CA LYS A 49 8.78 -3.94 -6.24
C LYS A 49 8.95 -3.78 -7.75
N LEU A 50 7.85 -3.54 -8.48
CA LEU A 50 7.91 -3.27 -9.92
C LEU A 50 8.68 -1.99 -10.22
N SER A 51 8.49 -0.94 -9.41
CA SER A 51 9.22 0.32 -9.55
C SER A 51 10.72 0.15 -9.30
N ALA A 52 11.09 -0.63 -8.27
CA ALA A 52 12.48 -0.97 -7.95
C ALA A 52 13.15 -1.74 -9.08
N ILE A 53 12.48 -2.77 -9.62
CA ILE A 53 13.00 -3.57 -10.75
C ILE A 53 13.16 -2.72 -12.00
N LEU A 54 12.15 -1.93 -12.39
CA LEU A 54 12.22 -1.13 -13.61
C LEU A 54 13.40 -0.16 -13.60
N GLY A 55 13.74 0.38 -12.43
CA GLY A 55 14.89 1.25 -12.33
C GLY A 55 16.24 0.53 -12.33
N ARG A 56 16.25 -0.80 -12.27
CA ARG A 56 17.46 -1.63 -12.21
C ARG A 56 17.56 -2.64 -13.34
N LEU A 57 16.67 -2.59 -14.32
CA LEU A 57 16.83 -3.36 -15.55
C LEU A 57 17.48 -2.48 -16.63
N PRO A 58 18.25 -3.09 -17.56
CA PRO A 58 18.59 -2.43 -18.81
C PRO A 58 17.34 -1.95 -19.55
N GLU A 59 17.42 -0.79 -20.21
CA GLU A 59 16.25 -0.18 -20.87
C GLU A 59 15.67 -1.05 -21.99
N ASP A 60 16.52 -1.82 -22.67
CA ASP A 60 16.22 -2.74 -23.76
C ASP A 60 15.84 -4.16 -23.28
N TYR A 61 15.76 -4.39 -21.97
CA TYR A 61 15.44 -5.71 -21.43
C TYR A 61 14.03 -6.15 -21.83
N SER A 62 13.91 -7.35 -22.40
CA SER A 62 12.67 -7.84 -23.06
C SER A 62 11.40 -7.81 -22.20
N LYS A 63 11.52 -7.85 -20.86
CA LYS A 63 10.39 -7.81 -19.92
C LYS A 63 9.94 -6.40 -19.54
N VAL A 64 10.71 -5.36 -19.86
CA VAL A 64 10.40 -3.97 -19.49
C VAL A 64 9.02 -3.52 -19.97
N PRO A 65 8.56 -3.78 -21.21
CA PRO A 65 7.22 -3.37 -21.65
C PRO A 65 6.10 -3.98 -20.79
N LEU A 66 6.15 -5.29 -20.54
CA LEU A 66 5.18 -5.99 -19.70
C LEU A 66 5.17 -5.48 -18.26
N ILE A 67 6.36 -5.21 -17.69
CA ILE A 67 6.47 -4.69 -16.33
C ILE A 67 5.89 -3.27 -16.24
N LYS A 68 6.16 -2.41 -17.24
CA LYS A 68 5.60 -1.05 -17.32
C LYS A 68 4.07 -1.08 -17.41
N GLU A 69 3.52 -1.98 -18.22
CA GLU A 69 2.07 -2.17 -18.34
C GLU A 69 1.45 -2.60 -17.00
N ASN A 70 2.02 -3.61 -16.35
CA ASN A 70 1.53 -4.09 -15.06
C ASN A 70 1.68 -3.03 -13.95
N LEU A 71 2.79 -2.28 -13.93
CA LEU A 71 2.97 -1.17 -13.01
C LEU A 71 1.89 -0.09 -13.21
N ALA A 72 1.63 0.29 -14.46
CA ALA A 72 0.60 1.27 -14.79
C ALA A 72 -0.80 0.80 -14.35
N LYS A 73 -1.12 -0.48 -14.56
CA LYS A 73 -2.39 -1.09 -14.12
C LYS A 73 -2.55 -1.06 -12.61
N ILE A 74 -1.54 -1.51 -11.85
CA ILE A 74 -1.58 -1.50 -10.37
C ILE A 74 -1.65 -0.07 -9.85
N LYS A 75 -0.90 0.87 -10.45
CA LYS A 75 -0.92 2.28 -10.09
C LYS A 75 -2.30 2.92 -10.35
N ALA A 76 -2.95 2.58 -11.45
CA ALA A 76 -4.31 3.04 -11.74
C ALA A 76 -5.35 2.48 -10.75
N GLY A 77 -5.19 1.22 -10.34
CA GLY A 77 -5.98 0.59 -9.27
C GLY A 77 -5.83 1.33 -7.94
N TYR A 78 -4.58 1.47 -7.47
CA TYR A 78 -4.25 2.20 -6.24
C TYR A 78 -4.79 3.64 -6.24
N ASN A 79 -4.61 4.38 -7.34
CA ASN A 79 -5.16 5.74 -7.45
C ASN A 79 -6.70 5.74 -7.41
N GLY A 80 -7.31 4.69 -7.96
CA GLY A 80 -8.74 4.46 -7.92
C GLY A 80 -9.27 4.26 -6.51
N GLU A 81 -8.59 3.44 -5.72
CA GLU A 81 -8.89 3.22 -4.32
C GLU A 81 -8.63 4.48 -3.49
N LYS A 82 -7.48 5.14 -3.68
CA LYS A 82 -7.13 6.39 -2.99
C LYS A 82 -8.15 7.50 -3.24
N ALA A 83 -8.81 7.52 -4.40
CA ALA A 83 -9.81 8.53 -4.73
C ALA A 83 -11.04 8.48 -3.81
N ILE A 84 -11.35 7.33 -3.17
CA ILE A 84 -12.48 7.25 -2.24
C ILE A 84 -12.12 7.78 -0.84
N ASP A 85 -10.83 7.87 -0.50
CA ASP A 85 -10.36 8.30 0.82
C ASP A 85 -10.84 9.72 1.15
N TYR A 86 -10.90 10.61 0.15
CA TYR A 86 -11.48 11.95 0.31
C TYR A 86 -12.94 11.90 0.78
N GLN A 87 -13.73 10.98 0.21
CA GLN A 87 -15.15 10.82 0.56
C GLN A 87 -15.29 10.20 1.96
N LEU A 88 -14.44 9.24 2.30
CA LEU A 88 -14.40 8.63 3.64
C LEU A 88 -13.98 9.63 4.72
N GLY A 89 -13.21 10.67 4.37
CA GLY A 89 -12.84 11.76 5.27
C GLY A 89 -14.02 12.59 5.80
N TYR A 90 -15.22 12.49 5.19
CA TYR A 90 -16.43 13.13 5.70
C TYR A 90 -17.12 12.35 6.83
N LEU A 91 -16.72 11.10 7.09
CA LEU A 91 -17.32 10.30 8.16
C LEU A 91 -16.83 10.75 9.54
N PRO A 92 -17.69 10.77 10.57
CA PRO A 92 -17.27 11.11 11.92
C PRO A 92 -16.31 10.04 12.45
N HIS A 93 -15.01 10.36 12.50
CA HIS A 93 -13.94 9.40 12.80
C HIS A 93 -14.13 8.56 14.06
N LYS A 94 -14.91 9.02 15.05
CA LYS A 94 -15.11 8.31 16.33
C LYS A 94 -15.93 7.03 16.19
N ASP A 95 -16.75 6.92 15.16
CA ASP A 95 -17.76 5.85 15.04
C ASP A 95 -17.38 4.74 14.06
N TYR A 96 -16.26 4.91 13.35
CA TYR A 96 -15.85 4.04 12.25
C TYR A 96 -14.39 3.65 12.35
N TYR A 97 -14.09 2.38 12.15
CA TYR A 97 -12.73 1.90 11.97
C TYR A 97 -12.51 1.49 10.53
N ILE A 98 -11.58 2.15 9.83
CA ILE A 98 -11.34 1.94 8.41
C ILE A 98 -9.99 1.26 8.21
N PHE A 99 -10.03 0.12 7.50
CA PHE A 99 -8.87 -0.63 7.07
C PHE A 99 -8.80 -0.63 5.54
N TYR A 100 -7.59 -0.56 5.01
CA TYR A 100 -7.32 -0.56 3.59
C TYR A 100 -6.50 -1.78 3.21
N ASP A 101 -6.80 -2.33 2.04
CA ASP A 101 -6.03 -3.41 1.40
C ASP A 101 -5.72 -4.61 2.29
N ILE A 102 -6.67 -5.00 3.16
CA ILE A 102 -6.44 -6.11 4.09
C ILE A 102 -6.49 -7.44 3.34
N ARG A 103 -5.59 -8.35 3.70
CA ARG A 103 -5.52 -9.69 3.12
C ARG A 103 -5.55 -10.75 4.21
N LEU A 104 -6.71 -11.39 4.36
CA LEU A 104 -6.99 -12.37 5.41
C LEU A 104 -7.03 -13.79 4.83
N GLU A 105 -6.78 -14.78 5.69
CA GLU A 105 -6.83 -16.20 5.35
C GLU A 105 -8.03 -16.88 6.01
N VAL A 106 -8.80 -17.61 5.20
CA VAL A 106 -9.85 -18.52 5.69
C VAL A 106 -9.83 -19.80 4.86
N ASN A 107 -9.90 -20.95 5.53
CA ASN A 107 -9.97 -22.28 4.89
C ASN A 107 -8.86 -22.55 3.86
N GLY A 108 -7.61 -22.14 4.17
CA GLY A 108 -6.44 -22.31 3.31
C GLY A 108 -6.39 -21.35 2.12
N ARG A 109 -7.30 -20.38 2.04
CA ARG A 109 -7.38 -19.42 0.94
C ARG A 109 -7.33 -18.00 1.46
N TYR A 110 -6.57 -17.17 0.76
CA TYR A 110 -6.54 -15.75 1.05
C TYR A 110 -7.60 -15.00 0.26
N PHE A 111 -8.16 -13.97 0.87
CA PHE A 111 -9.04 -13.01 0.24
C PHE A 111 -8.61 -11.59 0.63
N GLN A 112 -8.80 -10.66 -0.30
CA GLN A 112 -8.38 -9.28 -0.17
C GLN A 112 -9.62 -8.39 -0.19
N ILE A 113 -9.63 -7.38 0.68
CA ILE A 113 -10.69 -6.38 0.77
C ILE A 113 -10.05 -5.01 0.61
N ASP A 114 -10.43 -4.30 -0.46
CA ASP A 114 -9.86 -2.99 -0.80
C ASP A 114 -10.07 -1.97 0.31
N THR A 115 -11.27 -1.95 0.91
CA THR A 115 -11.60 -1.13 2.08
C THR A 115 -12.64 -1.82 2.95
N LEU A 116 -12.33 -1.96 4.24
CA LEU A 116 -13.21 -2.52 5.26
C LEU A 116 -13.53 -1.45 6.30
N ILE A 117 -14.82 -1.22 6.52
CA ILE A 117 -15.32 -0.29 7.52
C ILE A 117 -16.02 -1.08 8.62
N LEU A 118 -15.56 -0.93 9.85
CA LEU A 118 -16.16 -1.55 11.03
C LEU A 118 -16.90 -0.50 11.87
N THR A 119 -18.07 -0.87 12.35
CA THR A 119 -18.85 -0.13 13.34
C THR A 119 -19.38 -1.11 14.38
N ASN A 120 -20.05 -0.62 15.42
CA ASN A 120 -20.75 -1.48 16.39
C ASN A 120 -22.03 -2.13 15.83
N TYR A 121 -22.51 -1.67 14.67
CA TYR A 121 -23.83 -2.01 14.12
C TYR A 121 -23.73 -2.98 12.94
N PHE A 122 -22.76 -2.76 12.07
CA PHE A 122 -22.51 -3.55 10.87
C PHE A 122 -21.05 -3.46 10.43
N ILE A 123 -20.69 -4.34 9.51
CA ILE A 123 -19.43 -4.33 8.76
C ILE A 123 -19.74 -3.99 7.31
N LEU A 124 -18.95 -3.10 6.71
CA LEU A 124 -19.11 -2.69 5.32
C LEU A 124 -17.82 -2.93 4.53
N ILE A 125 -17.95 -3.70 3.46
CA ILE A 125 -16.91 -3.96 2.46
C ILE A 125 -17.13 -3.01 1.29
N LEU A 126 -16.08 -2.31 0.86
CA LEU A 126 -16.08 -1.55 -0.38
C LEU A 126 -15.13 -2.22 -1.37
N GLU A 127 -15.68 -2.62 -2.52
CA GLU A 127 -14.93 -3.08 -3.69
C GLU A 127 -14.82 -1.91 -4.68
N VAL A 128 -13.61 -1.42 -4.94
CA VAL A 128 -13.42 -0.17 -5.70
C VAL A 128 -13.05 -0.47 -7.16
N LYS A 129 -13.78 0.12 -8.10
CA LYS A 129 -13.45 0.04 -9.54
C LYS A 129 -13.17 1.43 -10.10
N ASN A 130 -11.98 1.57 -10.66
CA ASN A 130 -11.56 2.76 -11.39
C ASN A 130 -11.51 2.47 -12.89
N VAL A 131 -12.57 2.88 -13.59
CA VAL A 131 -12.78 2.57 -15.00
C VAL A 131 -13.23 3.82 -15.75
N ALA A 132 -12.82 3.97 -17.01
CA ALA A 132 -13.23 5.10 -17.85
C ALA A 132 -14.26 4.65 -18.91
N GLY A 133 -14.97 5.61 -19.50
CA GLY A 133 -16.01 5.31 -20.50
C GLY A 133 -17.32 4.86 -19.85
N SER A 134 -18.07 4.01 -20.53
CA SER A 134 -19.27 3.39 -19.97
C SER A 134 -18.97 1.99 -19.46
N VAL A 135 -19.73 1.58 -18.44
CA VAL A 135 -19.75 0.21 -17.97
C VAL A 135 -21.18 -0.31 -17.88
N ASN A 136 -21.36 -1.56 -18.26
CA ASN A 136 -22.60 -2.30 -18.13
C ASN A 136 -22.40 -3.49 -17.19
N PHE A 137 -23.23 -3.54 -16.15
CA PHE A 137 -23.37 -4.72 -15.30
C PHE A 137 -24.41 -5.64 -15.91
N ASP A 138 -23.95 -6.72 -16.51
CA ASP A 138 -24.80 -7.75 -17.06
C ASP A 138 -25.03 -8.85 -16.02
N THR A 139 -26.20 -8.84 -15.40
CA THR A 139 -26.61 -9.85 -14.41
C THR A 139 -27.05 -11.19 -15.00
N VAL A 140 -27.24 -11.28 -16.32
CA VAL A 140 -27.63 -12.53 -16.98
C VAL A 140 -26.41 -13.45 -17.12
N PHE A 141 -25.32 -12.90 -17.65
CA PHE A 141 -24.07 -13.66 -17.81
C PHE A 141 -23.03 -13.37 -16.72
N ASN A 142 -23.36 -12.50 -15.76
CA ASN A 142 -22.49 -12.04 -14.68
C ASN A 142 -21.17 -11.46 -15.23
N GLN A 143 -21.31 -10.43 -16.08
CA GLN A 143 -20.19 -9.74 -16.73
C GLN A 143 -20.15 -8.26 -16.37
N PHE A 144 -18.93 -7.74 -16.25
CA PHE A 144 -18.67 -6.31 -16.14
C PHE A 144 -18.06 -5.83 -17.46
N VAL A 145 -18.89 -5.27 -18.33
CA VAL A 145 -18.50 -4.88 -19.68
C VAL A 145 -18.17 -3.39 -19.70
N GLN A 146 -16.95 -3.04 -20.10
CA GLN A 146 -16.52 -1.68 -20.30
C GLN A 146 -16.51 -1.34 -21.79
N THR A 147 -17.10 -0.22 -22.17
CA THR A 147 -16.95 0.36 -23.51
C THR A 147 -16.12 1.63 -23.42
N LYS A 148 -14.97 1.66 -24.11
CA LYS A 148 -14.07 2.81 -24.15
C LYS A 148 -13.53 2.99 -25.56
N ASN A 149 -13.69 4.19 -26.11
CA ASN A 149 -13.26 4.53 -27.48
C ASN A 149 -13.79 3.56 -28.55
N GLY A 150 -15.04 3.11 -28.39
CA GLY A 150 -15.68 2.14 -29.32
C GLY A 150 -15.20 0.69 -29.18
N VAL A 151 -14.32 0.40 -28.22
CA VAL A 151 -13.85 -0.96 -27.94
C VAL A 151 -14.49 -1.48 -26.66
N GLU A 152 -14.97 -2.72 -26.70
CA GLU A 152 -15.54 -3.41 -25.55
C GLU A 152 -14.54 -4.35 -24.89
N TYR A 153 -14.51 -4.33 -23.57
CA TYR A 153 -13.71 -5.20 -22.73
C TYR A 153 -14.62 -5.85 -21.68
N ALA A 154 -14.65 -7.18 -21.63
CA ALA A 154 -15.35 -7.91 -20.60
C ALA A 154 -14.40 -8.23 -19.43
N TYR A 155 -14.84 -7.92 -18.22
CA TYR A 155 -14.14 -8.21 -16.97
C TYR A 155 -15.00 -9.08 -16.05
N PRO A 156 -14.37 -9.76 -15.07
CA PRO A 156 -15.11 -10.45 -14.01
C PRO A 156 -16.06 -9.50 -13.27
N ASP A 157 -17.26 -9.97 -12.97
CA ASP A 157 -18.27 -9.18 -12.27
C ASP A 157 -17.83 -8.84 -10.83
N PRO A 158 -17.71 -7.54 -10.49
CA PRO A 158 -17.33 -7.13 -9.15
C PRO A 158 -18.39 -7.45 -8.09
N ILE A 159 -19.67 -7.64 -8.47
CA ILE A 159 -20.71 -8.08 -7.52
C ILE A 159 -20.46 -9.51 -7.07
N LEU A 160 -20.05 -10.39 -7.99
CA LEU A 160 -19.66 -11.75 -7.62
C LEU A 160 -18.38 -11.78 -6.78
N GLN A 161 -17.44 -10.85 -7.01
CA GLN A 161 -16.25 -10.70 -6.18
C GLN A 161 -16.64 -10.24 -4.75
N LEU A 162 -17.49 -9.23 -4.66
CA LEU A 162 -17.98 -8.68 -3.41
C LEU A 162 -18.76 -9.71 -2.58
N ASN A 163 -19.70 -10.45 -3.19
CA ASN A 163 -20.45 -11.50 -2.51
C ASN A 163 -19.54 -12.63 -1.98
N ARG A 164 -18.44 -12.93 -2.71
CA ARG A 164 -17.41 -13.88 -2.24
C ARG A 164 -16.66 -13.32 -1.03
N GLN A 165 -16.25 -12.05 -1.05
CA GLN A 165 -15.62 -11.39 0.10
C GLN A 165 -16.55 -11.37 1.33
N GLU A 166 -17.83 -11.03 1.16
CA GLU A 166 -18.85 -11.08 2.22
C GLU A 166 -18.91 -12.48 2.86
N THR A 167 -18.96 -13.52 2.04
CA THR A 167 -18.99 -14.93 2.48
C THR A 167 -17.71 -15.31 3.24
N GLN A 168 -16.55 -14.99 2.68
CA GLN A 168 -15.24 -15.32 3.28
C GLN A 168 -15.02 -14.58 4.60
N LEU A 169 -15.43 -13.31 4.69
CA LEU A 169 -15.33 -12.55 5.93
C LEU A 169 -16.26 -13.13 7.01
N ASN A 170 -17.49 -13.53 6.64
CA ASN A 170 -18.40 -14.19 7.57
C ASN A 170 -17.83 -15.51 8.11
N GLU A 171 -17.25 -16.34 7.22
CA GLU A 171 -16.55 -17.58 7.62
C GLU A 171 -15.36 -17.29 8.54
N TRP A 172 -14.59 -16.24 8.23
CA TRP A 172 -13.45 -15.82 9.04
C TRP A 172 -13.87 -15.37 10.44
N LEU A 173 -14.95 -14.58 10.56
CA LEU A 173 -15.51 -14.16 11.84
C LEU A 173 -16.02 -15.37 12.65
N LYS A 174 -16.73 -16.30 12.00
CA LYS A 174 -17.21 -17.54 12.63
C LYS A 174 -16.05 -18.41 13.14
N LYS A 175 -14.98 -18.56 12.36
CA LYS A 175 -13.75 -19.30 12.75
C LYS A 175 -13.08 -18.67 13.98
N ASN A 176 -13.26 -17.37 14.21
CA ASN A 176 -12.75 -16.63 15.37
C ASN A 176 -13.78 -16.47 16.52
N SER A 177 -14.87 -17.25 16.47
CA SER A 177 -15.92 -17.33 17.50
C SER A 177 -16.68 -16.02 17.73
N PHE A 178 -16.90 -15.24 16.68
CA PHE A 178 -17.84 -14.10 16.74
C PHE A 178 -19.27 -14.55 16.43
N PRO A 179 -20.28 -13.89 17.02
CA PRO A 179 -21.67 -14.10 16.61
C PRO A 179 -21.88 -13.63 15.15
N PRO A 180 -23.01 -14.00 14.52
CA PRO A 180 -23.39 -13.44 13.23
C PRO A 180 -23.47 -11.90 13.31
N ILE A 181 -22.69 -11.23 12.47
CA ILE A 181 -22.64 -9.77 12.36
C ILE A 181 -23.15 -9.39 10.98
N PRO A 182 -24.00 -8.35 10.83
CA PRO A 182 -24.41 -7.88 9.51
C PRO A 182 -23.19 -7.43 8.70
N ILE A 183 -22.94 -8.10 7.57
CA ILE A 183 -21.92 -7.71 6.59
C ILE A 183 -22.64 -7.21 5.35
N HIS A 184 -22.27 -6.02 4.90
CA HIS A 184 -22.76 -5.42 3.67
C HIS A 184 -21.61 -5.12 2.74
N GLY A 185 -21.92 -5.06 1.45
CA GLY A 185 -20.97 -4.75 0.42
C GLY A 185 -21.48 -3.67 -0.52
N LEU A 186 -20.57 -2.81 -0.97
CA LEU A 186 -20.79 -1.87 -2.06
C LEU A 186 -19.68 -2.00 -3.11
N VAL A 187 -20.07 -1.99 -4.38
CA VAL A 187 -19.16 -1.72 -5.48
C VAL A 187 -19.14 -0.21 -5.69
N VAL A 188 -17.96 0.39 -5.55
CA VAL A 188 -17.77 1.83 -5.65
C VAL A 188 -17.01 2.15 -6.93
N ILE A 189 -17.66 2.84 -7.86
CA ILE A 189 -17.03 3.39 -9.05
C ILE A 189 -16.36 4.71 -8.67
N SER A 190 -15.03 4.72 -8.62
CA SER A 190 -14.28 5.88 -8.13
C SER A 190 -14.03 6.94 -9.18
N ASN A 191 -14.09 6.60 -10.47
CA ASN A 191 -14.05 7.60 -11.53
C ASN A 191 -15.42 8.29 -11.66
N PRO A 192 -15.52 9.61 -11.45
CA PRO A 192 -16.80 10.32 -11.54
C PRO A 192 -17.33 10.46 -12.97
N GLN A 193 -16.50 10.23 -13.99
CA GLN A 193 -16.89 10.34 -15.40
C GLN A 193 -17.44 9.04 -15.99
N THR A 194 -17.42 7.94 -15.23
CA THR A 194 -17.93 6.65 -15.71
C THR A 194 -19.44 6.70 -15.87
N VAL A 195 -19.95 6.26 -17.01
CA VAL A 195 -21.39 6.03 -17.17
C VAL A 195 -21.73 4.61 -16.71
N ILE A 196 -22.59 4.47 -15.71
CA ILE A 196 -23.00 3.17 -15.17
C ILE A 196 -24.36 2.78 -15.76
N SER A 197 -24.42 1.58 -16.33
CA SER A 197 -25.65 0.95 -16.80
C SER A 197 -25.74 -0.48 -16.26
N ALA A 198 -26.96 -1.01 -16.17
CA ALA A 198 -27.23 -2.37 -15.75
C ALA A 198 -28.54 -2.86 -16.36
N ASN A 199 -28.62 -4.16 -16.64
CA ASN A 199 -29.89 -4.81 -17.04
C ASN A 199 -30.81 -5.13 -15.86
N ASN A 200 -30.38 -4.85 -14.62
CA ASN A 200 -31.18 -4.98 -13.41
C ASN A 200 -31.09 -3.72 -12.54
N ALA A 201 -32.21 -2.99 -12.42
CA ALA A 201 -32.28 -1.76 -11.63
C ALA A 201 -31.98 -1.95 -10.13
N ALA A 202 -32.16 -3.15 -9.58
CA ALA A 202 -31.88 -3.43 -8.17
C ALA A 202 -30.38 -3.27 -7.81
N LEU A 203 -29.48 -3.28 -8.81
CA LEU A 203 -28.05 -3.06 -8.58
C LEU A 203 -27.73 -1.66 -8.06
N ASN A 204 -28.61 -0.67 -8.21
CA ASN A 204 -28.43 0.66 -7.64
C ASN A 204 -28.30 0.66 -6.09
N LYS A 205 -28.67 -0.45 -5.44
CA LYS A 205 -28.50 -0.63 -3.99
C LYS A 205 -27.07 -1.00 -3.60
N LYS A 206 -26.35 -1.70 -4.49
CA LYS A 206 -24.97 -2.19 -4.27
C LYS A 206 -23.91 -1.42 -5.07
N VAL A 207 -24.24 -0.86 -6.23
CA VAL A 207 -23.31 -0.14 -7.10
C VAL A 207 -23.55 1.36 -6.98
N ILE A 208 -22.51 2.11 -6.62
CA ILE A 208 -22.59 3.57 -6.45
C ILE A 208 -21.34 4.26 -7.02
N HIS A 209 -21.45 5.56 -7.30
CA HIS A 209 -20.27 6.40 -7.45
C HIS A 209 -19.68 6.77 -6.08
N ALA A 210 -18.37 7.02 -6.04
CA ALA A 210 -17.67 7.42 -4.81
C ALA A 210 -18.30 8.64 -4.11
N ALA A 211 -18.79 9.63 -4.87
CA ALA A 211 -19.44 10.82 -4.29
C ALA A 211 -20.71 10.50 -3.49
N SER A 212 -21.36 9.36 -3.75
CA SER A 212 -22.55 8.92 -3.01
C SER A 212 -22.21 8.16 -1.72
N LEU A 213 -20.92 7.87 -1.48
CA LEU A 213 -20.48 7.02 -0.38
C LEU A 213 -20.88 7.57 1.01
N PRO A 214 -20.68 8.86 1.35
CA PRO A 214 -21.07 9.37 2.67
C PRO A 214 -22.58 9.22 2.91
N ILE A 215 -23.40 9.59 1.92
CA ILE A 215 -24.86 9.49 1.98
C ILE A 215 -25.28 8.02 2.17
N LYS A 216 -24.67 7.11 1.42
CA LYS A 216 -24.99 5.68 1.50
C LYS A 216 -24.65 5.10 2.87
N ILE A 217 -23.50 5.45 3.43
CA ILE A 217 -23.08 5.00 4.76
C ILE A 217 -24.03 5.55 5.84
N THR A 218 -24.43 6.82 5.77
CA THR A 218 -25.45 7.37 6.68
C THR A 218 -26.79 6.64 6.57
N GLN A 219 -27.21 6.23 5.37
CA GLN A 219 -28.40 5.40 5.20
C GLN A 219 -28.27 4.04 5.89
N PHE A 220 -27.10 3.40 5.82
CA PHE A 220 -26.81 2.17 6.55
C PHE A 220 -26.92 2.39 8.07
N GLN A 221 -26.30 3.44 8.62
CA GLN A 221 -26.39 3.76 10.04
C GLN A 221 -27.84 3.97 10.52
N ASN A 222 -28.62 4.74 9.77
CA ASN A 222 -30.02 5.02 10.13
C ASN A 222 -30.91 3.77 10.10
N HIS A 223 -30.54 2.78 9.27
CA HIS A 223 -31.25 1.51 9.18
C HIS A 223 -30.87 0.54 10.30
N PHE A 224 -29.59 0.50 10.69
CA PHE A 224 -29.06 -0.39 11.71
C PHE A 224 -28.92 0.34 13.06
N GLN A 225 -30.02 0.49 13.78
CA GLN A 225 -30.07 1.25 15.05
C GLN A 225 -29.66 0.43 16.27
N ASN A 226 -29.76 -0.90 16.21
CA ASN A 226 -29.41 -1.79 17.31
C ASN A 226 -27.94 -2.20 17.20
N SER A 227 -27.17 -1.98 18.27
CA SER A 227 -25.78 -2.43 18.36
C SER A 227 -25.73 -3.95 18.22
N MET A 228 -24.98 -4.44 17.23
CA MET A 228 -24.80 -5.88 16.97
C MET A 228 -23.53 -6.44 17.61
N MET A 229 -22.62 -5.55 18.01
CA MET A 229 -21.38 -5.88 18.70
C MET A 229 -21.13 -4.89 19.83
N THR A 230 -20.44 -5.36 20.86
CA THR A 230 -19.89 -4.51 21.92
C THR A 230 -18.55 -3.90 21.50
N ASP A 231 -18.14 -2.81 22.15
CA ASP A 231 -16.80 -2.22 21.95
C ASP A 231 -15.66 -3.19 22.22
N LYS A 232 -15.90 -4.18 23.10
CA LYS A 232 -14.92 -5.23 23.41
C LYS A 232 -14.75 -6.19 22.24
N GLU A 233 -15.84 -6.58 21.61
CA GLU A 233 -15.82 -7.45 20.42
C GLU A 233 -15.23 -6.72 19.22
N LEU A 234 -15.61 -5.45 18.99
CA LEU A 234 -15.05 -4.64 17.92
C LEU A 234 -13.53 -4.49 18.05
N ARG A 235 -13.03 -4.15 19.25
CA ARG A 235 -11.57 -4.10 19.51
C ARG A 235 -10.89 -5.46 19.33
N LYS A 236 -11.57 -6.57 19.63
CA LYS A 236 -11.04 -7.92 19.38
C LYS A 236 -10.92 -8.18 17.87
N ILE A 237 -11.93 -7.81 17.08
CA ILE A 237 -11.89 -7.92 15.60
C ILE A 237 -10.73 -7.10 15.05
N ILE A 238 -10.59 -5.84 15.46
CA ILE A 238 -9.50 -4.95 15.05
C ILE A 238 -8.13 -5.57 15.29
N ARG A 239 -7.87 -6.11 16.49
CA ARG A 239 -6.61 -6.76 16.81
C ARG A 239 -6.37 -8.01 15.98
N LEU A 240 -7.41 -8.81 15.74
CA LEU A 240 -7.31 -10.01 14.92
C LEU A 240 -7.04 -9.70 13.45
N ILE A 241 -7.66 -8.65 12.90
CA ILE A 241 -7.36 -8.17 11.54
C ILE A 241 -5.89 -7.76 11.48
N LYS A 242 -5.44 -6.85 12.35
CA LYS A 242 -4.04 -6.39 12.39
C LYS A 242 -3.03 -7.54 12.55
N LYS A 243 -3.39 -8.58 13.30
CA LYS A 243 -2.53 -9.75 13.53
C LYS A 243 -2.48 -10.71 12.34
N ASN A 244 -3.59 -10.91 11.64
CA ASN A 244 -3.72 -11.91 10.58
C ASN A 244 -3.62 -11.32 9.17
N ASP A 245 -3.62 -10.00 9.04
CA ASP A 245 -3.36 -9.33 7.78
C ASP A 245 -1.98 -9.73 7.25
N THR A 246 -1.97 -10.33 6.06
CA THR A 246 -0.78 -10.84 5.41
C THR A 246 -0.70 -10.23 4.01
N PRO A 247 -0.10 -9.02 3.88
CA PRO A 247 0.02 -8.32 2.61
C PRO A 247 0.62 -9.19 1.51
N LEU A 248 0.15 -9.00 0.29
CA LEU A 248 0.62 -9.78 -0.85
C LEU A 248 2.09 -9.48 -1.14
N ASN A 249 2.95 -10.47 -0.90
CA ASN A 249 4.39 -10.37 -1.13
C ASN A 249 4.84 -11.33 -2.25
N LEU A 250 4.75 -10.87 -3.50
CA LEU A 250 5.12 -11.69 -4.65
C LEU A 250 6.64 -11.87 -4.77
N PRO A 251 7.12 -13.09 -5.09
CA PRO A 251 8.52 -13.36 -5.46
C PRO A 251 8.76 -12.78 -6.86
N ILE A 252 9.15 -11.50 -6.90
CA ILE A 252 8.96 -10.65 -8.09
C ILE A 252 9.88 -11.05 -9.26
N LEU A 253 11.11 -11.49 -8.99
CA LEU A 253 12.02 -11.99 -10.01
C LEU A 253 11.49 -13.29 -10.64
N GLN A 254 10.98 -14.20 -9.81
CA GLN A 254 10.37 -15.46 -10.27
C GLN A 254 9.10 -15.18 -11.08
N THR A 255 8.27 -14.25 -10.62
CA THR A 255 7.00 -13.86 -11.27
C THR A 255 7.22 -13.40 -12.71
N TYR A 256 8.26 -12.60 -12.94
CA TYR A 256 8.60 -12.07 -14.27
C TYR A 256 9.71 -12.84 -15.00
N LYS A 257 10.20 -13.94 -14.40
CA LYS A 257 11.30 -14.78 -14.91
C LYS A 257 12.57 -13.96 -15.23
N ILE A 258 12.97 -13.11 -14.29
CA ILE A 258 14.16 -12.25 -14.38
C ILE A 258 15.30 -12.93 -13.61
N ASN A 259 16.49 -13.01 -14.20
CA ASN A 259 17.69 -13.46 -13.48
C ASN A 259 18.24 -12.32 -12.61
N GLU A 260 18.71 -12.64 -11.40
CA GLU A 260 19.40 -11.72 -10.50
C GLU A 260 20.55 -10.98 -11.21
N ASP A 261 21.28 -11.65 -12.11
CA ASP A 261 22.40 -11.07 -12.87
C ASP A 261 21.97 -9.94 -13.83
N ASN A 262 20.67 -9.82 -14.14
CA ASN A 262 20.15 -8.73 -14.94
C ASN A 262 19.79 -7.48 -14.12
N ILE A 263 19.89 -7.55 -12.79
CA ILE A 263 19.64 -6.42 -11.90
C ILE A 263 20.93 -5.60 -11.79
N LEU A 264 20.89 -4.39 -12.35
CA LEU A 264 21.99 -3.46 -12.38
C LEU A 264 22.40 -3.06 -10.93
N PRO A 265 23.66 -3.31 -10.54
CA PRO A 265 24.16 -2.92 -9.23
C PRO A 265 24.47 -1.42 -9.21
N GLY A 266 24.70 -0.93 -7.99
CA GLY A 266 25.15 0.42 -7.69
C GLY A 266 24.04 1.30 -7.10
N VAL A 267 24.47 2.50 -6.74
CA VAL A 267 23.58 3.55 -6.25
C VAL A 267 23.06 4.36 -7.44
N ARG A 268 21.75 4.68 -7.45
CA ARG A 268 21.14 5.52 -8.48
C ARG A 268 21.20 6.99 -8.06
N CYS A 269 21.47 7.88 -9.01
CA CYS A 269 21.45 9.31 -8.77
C CYS A 269 20.01 9.84 -8.60
N GLU A 270 19.71 10.45 -7.46
CA GLU A 270 18.41 11.07 -7.14
C GLU A 270 17.99 12.20 -8.12
N LYS A 271 18.94 12.81 -8.84
CA LYS A 271 18.67 13.96 -9.74
C LYS A 271 18.48 13.57 -11.21
N CYS A 272 19.21 12.58 -11.71
CA CYS A 272 19.28 12.30 -13.15
C CYS A 272 19.18 10.82 -13.50
N ASP A 273 18.85 9.99 -12.51
CA ASP A 273 18.68 8.54 -12.60
C ASP A 273 19.90 7.75 -13.11
N HIS A 274 21.08 8.39 -13.25
CA HIS A 274 22.31 7.70 -13.62
C HIS A 274 22.66 6.61 -12.60
N LEU A 275 23.02 5.43 -13.11
CA LEU A 275 23.37 4.23 -12.36
C LEU A 275 24.54 3.56 -13.09
N PRO A 276 25.67 3.23 -12.42
CA PRO A 276 25.97 3.48 -11.02
C PRO A 276 26.59 4.86 -10.74
N VAL A 277 26.26 5.46 -9.59
CA VAL A 277 27.05 6.58 -9.04
C VAL A 277 28.27 6.05 -8.27
N VAL A 278 29.33 6.86 -8.22
CA VAL A 278 30.63 6.45 -7.69
C VAL A 278 30.77 6.86 -6.21
N ARG A 279 31.33 5.98 -5.39
CA ARG A 279 31.67 6.31 -4.00
C ARG A 279 32.98 7.11 -3.95
N ASP A 280 32.93 8.32 -3.42
CA ASP A 280 34.07 9.24 -3.33
C ASP A 280 34.15 9.90 -1.95
N TYR A 281 35.24 9.68 -1.21
CA TYR A 281 35.56 10.23 0.12
C TYR A 281 34.35 10.53 1.04
N GLY A 282 33.51 9.53 1.32
CA GLY A 282 32.37 9.66 2.24
C GLY A 282 31.05 10.08 1.59
N TYR A 283 31.05 10.41 0.30
CA TYR A 283 29.89 10.79 -0.50
C TYR A 283 29.69 9.84 -1.69
N TRP A 284 28.50 9.84 -2.24
CA TRP A 284 28.16 9.26 -3.55
C TRP A 284 28.13 10.40 -4.55
N ASN A 285 29.01 10.37 -5.55
CA ASN A 285 29.12 11.41 -6.57
C ASN A 285 28.65 10.88 -7.92
N CYS A 286 27.66 11.55 -8.50
CA CYS A 286 27.14 11.18 -9.83
C CYS A 286 28.07 11.71 -10.93
N PRO A 287 28.65 10.84 -11.78
CA PRO A 287 29.53 11.28 -12.86
C PRO A 287 28.80 12.02 -14.00
N LYS A 288 27.47 11.85 -14.11
CA LYS A 288 26.65 12.49 -15.16
C LYS A 288 26.25 13.93 -14.81
N CYS A 289 25.89 14.20 -13.55
CA CYS A 289 25.32 15.49 -13.14
C CYS A 289 26.02 16.15 -11.95
N ASN A 290 27.10 15.56 -11.43
CA ASN A 290 27.92 16.02 -10.30
C ASN A 290 27.17 16.21 -8.98
N ARG A 291 25.95 15.65 -8.86
CA ARG A 291 25.22 15.65 -7.59
C ARG A 291 25.93 14.73 -6.58
N LYS A 292 26.19 15.28 -5.40
CA LYS A 292 26.71 14.56 -4.24
C LYS A 292 25.57 14.17 -3.28
N SER A 293 25.60 12.94 -2.78
CA SER A 293 24.67 12.46 -1.73
C SER A 293 25.44 11.69 -0.66
N LYS A 294 25.21 11.97 0.63
CA LYS A 294 25.77 11.15 1.72
C LYS A 294 25.03 9.81 1.86
N SER A 295 23.73 9.84 1.58
CA SER A 295 22.76 8.80 1.89
C SER A 295 22.26 8.01 0.67
N GLY A 296 22.79 8.24 -0.54
CA GLY A 296 22.27 7.59 -1.76
C GLY A 296 22.19 6.05 -1.68
N HIS A 297 23.05 5.42 -0.88
CA HIS A 297 22.98 3.99 -0.57
C HIS A 297 21.68 3.53 0.11
N ILE A 298 20.98 4.39 0.86
CA ILE A 298 19.74 4.02 1.57
C ILE A 298 18.66 3.60 0.55
N GLU A 299 18.45 4.39 -0.49
CA GLU A 299 17.50 4.06 -1.57
C GLU A 299 17.93 2.81 -2.34
N ALA A 300 19.24 2.62 -2.55
CA ALA A 300 19.72 1.39 -3.14
C ALA A 300 19.40 0.17 -2.25
N LEU A 301 19.54 0.29 -0.93
CA LEU A 301 19.19 -0.79 0.00
C LEU A 301 17.69 -1.04 0.11
N LYS A 302 16.85 -0.02 -0.10
CA LYS A 302 15.39 -0.20 -0.26
C LYS A 302 15.08 -1.02 -1.52
N ASP A 303 15.69 -0.68 -2.65
CA ASP A 303 15.53 -1.48 -3.88
C ASP A 303 15.99 -2.92 -3.65
N TYR A 304 17.15 -3.13 -2.99
CA TYR A 304 17.63 -4.45 -2.65
C TYR A 304 16.60 -5.21 -1.80
N TYR A 305 16.06 -4.56 -0.77
CA TYR A 305 15.04 -5.14 0.12
C TYR A 305 13.80 -5.58 -0.67
N LEU A 306 13.31 -4.73 -1.58
CA LEU A 306 12.14 -5.00 -2.39
C LEU A 306 12.36 -6.17 -3.38
N ILE A 307 13.56 -6.28 -3.94
CA ILE A 307 13.90 -7.24 -4.99
C ILE A 307 14.33 -8.60 -4.41
N PHE A 308 15.28 -8.58 -3.47
CA PHE A 308 15.97 -9.77 -2.96
C PHE A 308 15.53 -10.16 -1.53
N GLY A 309 14.80 -9.30 -0.85
CA GLY A 309 14.32 -9.52 0.52
C GLY A 309 15.18 -8.86 1.60
N ASN A 310 14.83 -9.12 2.84
CA ASN A 310 15.30 -8.36 4.00
C ASN A 310 16.67 -8.79 4.54
N THR A 311 17.35 -9.76 3.93
CA THR A 311 18.65 -10.25 4.43
C THR A 311 19.78 -9.95 3.46
N ILE A 312 20.91 -9.50 4.00
CA ILE A 312 22.08 -9.17 3.22
C ILE A 312 23.37 -9.56 3.94
N THR A 313 24.33 -10.11 3.21
CA THR A 313 25.68 -10.34 3.73
C THR A 313 26.58 -9.17 3.37
N SER A 314 27.69 -9.00 4.09
CA SER A 314 28.69 -7.99 3.70
C SER A 314 29.19 -8.18 2.26
N ARG A 315 29.27 -9.42 1.76
CA ARG A 315 29.63 -9.70 0.37
C ARG A 315 28.57 -9.19 -0.60
N LYS A 316 27.31 -9.64 -0.43
CA LYS A 316 26.20 -9.19 -1.28
C LYS A 316 26.04 -7.68 -1.29
N LEU A 317 26.23 -7.02 -0.14
CA LEU A 317 26.20 -5.56 -0.06
C LEU A 317 27.28 -4.90 -0.92
N ARG A 318 28.51 -5.41 -0.85
CA ARG A 318 29.63 -4.89 -1.62
C ARG A 318 29.41 -5.03 -3.11
N ASP A 319 28.98 -6.21 -3.53
CA ASP A 319 28.69 -6.52 -4.94
C ASP A 319 27.55 -5.64 -5.44
N PHE A 320 26.48 -5.50 -4.66
CA PHE A 320 25.32 -4.71 -5.01
C PHE A 320 25.56 -3.19 -4.99
N LEU A 321 26.39 -2.65 -4.10
CA LEU A 321 26.71 -1.21 -4.06
C LEU A 321 27.96 -0.84 -4.87
N ILE A 322 28.65 -1.83 -5.47
CA ILE A 322 29.90 -1.65 -6.20
C ILE A 322 30.97 -0.99 -5.32
N ILE A 323 31.21 -1.57 -4.14
CA ILE A 323 32.28 -1.13 -3.21
C ILE A 323 33.18 -2.30 -2.84
N SER A 324 34.49 -2.07 -2.74
CA SER A 324 35.46 -3.14 -2.46
C SER A 324 35.70 -3.38 -0.96
N SER A 325 35.54 -2.37 -0.11
CA SER A 325 35.93 -2.41 1.30
C SER A 325 34.90 -3.10 2.22
N PRO A 326 35.28 -4.19 2.92
CA PRO A 326 34.40 -4.84 3.91
C PRO A 326 34.11 -3.98 5.14
N SER A 327 35.06 -3.15 5.57
CA SER A 327 34.89 -2.23 6.70
C SER A 327 33.92 -1.11 6.36
N LEU A 328 34.00 -0.56 5.13
CA LEU A 328 33.01 0.40 4.64
C LEU A 328 31.61 -0.22 4.59
N ALA A 329 31.48 -1.44 4.04
CA ALA A 329 30.21 -2.14 3.96
C ALA A 329 29.56 -2.30 5.35
N THR A 330 30.33 -2.77 6.34
CA THR A 330 29.86 -2.89 7.73
C THR A 330 29.41 -1.54 8.30
N ARG A 331 30.21 -0.49 8.08
CA ARG A 331 29.89 0.86 8.56
C ARG A 331 28.60 1.41 7.94
N LEU A 332 28.40 1.24 6.64
CA LEU A 332 27.18 1.69 5.97
C LEU A 332 25.94 0.98 6.55
N ILE A 333 26.00 -0.35 6.73
CA ILE A 333 24.88 -1.08 7.36
C ILE A 333 24.61 -0.56 8.77
N SER A 334 25.65 -0.46 9.61
CA SER A 334 25.47 -0.01 11.00
C SER A 334 24.96 1.43 11.10
N GLN A 335 25.29 2.29 10.14
CA GLN A 335 24.75 3.65 10.07
C GLN A 335 23.30 3.68 9.61
N SER A 336 22.95 2.87 8.60
CA SER A 336 21.59 2.81 8.07
C SER A 336 20.62 2.05 8.99
N PHE A 337 21.11 1.04 9.72
CA PHE A 337 20.32 0.14 10.56
C PHE A 337 21.01 -0.10 11.91
N PRO A 338 21.04 0.91 12.80
CA PRO A 338 21.78 0.83 14.07
C PRO A 338 21.29 -0.27 15.00
N TYR A 339 20.03 -0.69 14.87
CA TYR A 339 19.41 -1.74 15.68
C TYR A 339 19.47 -3.14 15.05
N ALA A 340 20.03 -3.26 13.83
CA ALA A 340 20.16 -4.56 13.17
C ALA A 340 21.21 -5.41 13.91
N LYS A 341 20.75 -6.40 14.67
CA LYS A 341 21.64 -7.39 15.31
C LYS A 341 22.10 -8.39 14.25
N PRO A 342 23.40 -8.44 13.90
CA PRO A 342 23.88 -9.41 12.93
C PRO A 342 23.75 -10.84 13.47
N ILE A 343 23.37 -11.77 12.59
CA ILE A 343 23.30 -13.20 12.91
C ILE A 343 24.49 -13.89 12.24
N GLY A 344 25.17 -14.77 12.98
CA GLY A 344 26.32 -15.53 12.49
C GLY A 344 27.66 -14.80 12.57
N ASN A 345 28.73 -15.54 12.32
CA ASN A 345 30.12 -15.10 12.51
C ASN A 345 30.87 -14.95 11.18
N ASN A 346 31.83 -14.02 11.15
CA ASN A 346 32.79 -13.82 10.06
C ASN A 346 32.14 -13.72 8.66
N LYS A 347 32.51 -14.62 7.74
CA LYS A 347 32.01 -14.64 6.35
C LYS A 347 30.51 -15.00 6.25
N GLY A 348 29.95 -15.63 7.29
CA GLY A 348 28.54 -16.00 7.37
C GLY A 348 27.68 -14.96 8.09
N ARG A 349 28.21 -13.77 8.38
CA ARG A 349 27.45 -12.70 9.04
C ARG A 349 26.36 -12.16 8.11
N ILE A 350 25.12 -12.28 8.56
CA ILE A 350 23.92 -11.79 7.87
C ILE A 350 23.37 -10.61 8.66
N TYR A 351 22.95 -9.58 7.93
CA TYR A 351 22.28 -8.40 8.45
C TYR A 351 20.83 -8.39 7.97
N THR A 352 19.92 -7.97 8.85
CA THR A 352 18.51 -7.78 8.52
C THR A 352 18.25 -6.30 8.24
N LEU A 353 17.71 -6.03 7.05
CA LEU A 353 17.26 -4.71 6.62
C LEU A 353 15.85 -4.48 7.15
N HIS A 354 15.67 -3.42 7.93
CA HIS A 354 14.37 -2.98 8.44
C HIS A 354 14.12 -1.55 7.98
N PHE A 355 12.98 -1.31 7.35
CA PHE A 355 12.53 0.01 6.92
C PHE A 355 11.18 0.27 7.58
N ASP A 356 11.09 1.35 8.36
CA ASP A 356 9.84 1.74 9.02
C ASP A 356 8.81 2.26 8.00
N GLU A 357 9.28 2.90 6.94
CA GLU A 357 8.48 3.33 5.78
C GLU A 357 9.22 2.94 4.48
N ILE A 358 8.63 2.03 3.71
CA ILE A 358 9.16 1.63 2.40
C ILE A 358 8.62 2.56 1.29
N ASP A 359 7.55 3.30 1.59
CA ASP A 359 6.76 4.09 0.63
C ASP A 359 7.12 5.58 0.59
N SER A 360 8.03 6.05 1.45
CA SER A 360 8.32 7.48 1.55
C SER A 360 8.79 8.04 0.20
N PRO A 361 8.23 9.17 -0.26
CA PRO A 361 8.56 9.74 -1.56
C PRO A 361 10.06 10.05 -1.65
N LYS A 362 10.61 9.92 -2.86
CA LYS A 362 11.97 10.36 -3.20
C LYS A 362 12.10 11.85 -2.90
N THR A 363 12.75 12.20 -1.79
CA THR A 363 13.04 13.60 -1.40
C THR A 363 14.04 14.26 -2.33
#